data_AF-A0A930LYQ8-F1
#
_entry.id   AF-A0A930LYQ8-F1
#
_cell.length_a   1.000
_cell.length_b   1.000
_cell.length_c   1.000
_cell.angle_alpha   90.00
_cell.angle_beta   90.00
_cell.angle_gamma   90.00
#
_symmetry.space_group_name_H-M   'P 1'
#
loop_
_entity.id
_entity.type
_entity.pdbx_description
1 polymer ?
#
loop_
_entity_poly.entity_id
_entity_poly.type
_entity_poly.pdbx_seq_one_letter_code
_entity_poly.pdbx_strand_id
1 'polypeptide(L)'
;MQYKARKHYETYYQKIAEAEKDPAVVKGENADGKTYILEKDKLAMVVGKNNEYIIFHQHDGNWSRLRPNGELELTYSDGAWVRVMPDGERIAVKASGNTNIAYHQGDVSEDIITSLKTPEVPAQVEGFASVPQKPVKPKKLGTVVGTK
;
A
#
# COMPACT_ATOMS: atom_id res chain seq x y z
N MET A 1 14.27 11.53 -8.42
CA MET A 1 13.88 11.54 -6.99
C MET A 1 13.59 10.11 -6.53
N GLN A 2 14.39 9.54 -5.62
CA GLN A 2 14.08 8.27 -4.97
C GLN A 2 12.94 8.49 -3.97
N TYR A 3 11.86 7.72 -4.07
CA TYR A 3 10.76 7.78 -3.12
C TYR A 3 11.22 7.13 -1.80
N LYS A 4 11.17 7.87 -0.68
CA LYS A 4 11.69 7.39 0.61
C LYS A 4 10.60 6.65 1.40
N ALA A 5 10.19 5.47 0.92
CA ALA A 5 9.18 4.63 1.56
C ALA A 5 9.49 4.34 3.05
N ARG A 6 10.77 4.16 3.39
CA ARG A 6 11.23 4.01 4.78
C ARG A 6 10.85 5.16 5.70
N LYS A 7 10.96 6.41 5.23
CA LYS A 7 10.56 7.59 6.03
C LYS A 7 9.04 7.59 6.28
N HIS A 8 8.27 7.12 5.31
CA HIS A 8 6.83 6.96 5.45
C HIS A 8 6.48 5.89 6.50
N TYR A 9 7.16 4.74 6.44
CA TYR A 9 7.05 3.70 7.45
C TYR A 9 7.35 4.22 8.87
N GLU A 10 8.48 4.92 9.04
CA GLU A 10 8.90 5.49 10.34
C GLU A 10 7.87 6.50 10.88
N THR A 11 7.18 7.24 10.01
CA THR A 11 6.12 8.17 10.42
C THR A 11 4.93 7.42 11.04
N TYR A 12 4.48 6.33 10.41
CA TYR A 12 3.35 5.55 10.93
C TYR A 12 3.72 4.71 12.15
N TYR A 13 4.99 4.26 12.26
CA TYR A 13 5.50 3.64 13.47
C TYR A 13 5.27 4.54 14.71
N GLN A 14 5.60 5.83 14.61
CA GLN A 14 5.38 6.77 15.72
C GLN A 14 3.89 6.97 16.01
N LYS A 15 3.05 7.12 14.96
CA LYS A 15 1.59 7.23 15.13
C LYS A 15 0.97 6.02 15.83
N ILE A 16 1.44 4.80 15.56
CA ILE A 16 0.97 3.58 16.24
C ILE A 16 1.35 3.64 17.72
N ALA A 17 2.60 3.98 18.02
CA ALA A 17 3.07 4.07 19.40
C ALA A 17 2.30 5.12 20.23
N GLU A 18 1.86 6.21 19.59
CA GLU A 18 0.96 7.20 20.19
C GLU A 18 -0.47 6.66 20.35
N ALA A 19 -1.01 6.03 19.31
CA ALA A 19 -2.36 5.46 19.29
C ALA A 19 -2.56 4.34 20.33
N GLU A 20 -1.51 3.56 20.61
CA GLU A 20 -1.52 2.55 21.67
C GLU A 20 -1.78 3.15 23.05
N LYS A 21 -1.26 4.36 23.31
CA LYS A 21 -1.34 5.04 24.60
C LYS A 21 -2.59 5.92 24.72
N ASP A 22 -3.18 6.34 23.60
CA ASP A 22 -4.34 7.22 23.58
C ASP A 22 -5.63 6.44 23.91
N PRO A 23 -6.36 6.78 24.98
CA PRO A 23 -7.65 6.16 25.30
C PRO A 23 -8.78 6.55 24.35
N ALA A 24 -8.64 7.64 23.57
CA ALA A 24 -9.64 8.08 22.60
C ALA A 24 -9.58 7.28 21.28
N VAL A 25 -8.50 6.53 21.04
CA VAL A 25 -8.37 5.66 19.87
C VAL A 25 -9.18 4.40 20.07
N VAL A 26 -10.05 4.10 19.10
CA VAL A 26 -10.78 2.83 19.06
C VAL A 26 -9.82 1.73 18.61
N LYS A 27 -9.67 0.70 19.43
CA LYS A 27 -8.75 -0.43 19.22
C LYS A 27 -9.55 -1.70 18.94
N GLY A 28 -9.03 -2.55 18.05
CA GLY A 28 -9.67 -3.82 17.71
C GLY A 28 -8.72 -4.77 16.99
N GLU A 29 -9.27 -5.70 16.22
CA GLU A 29 -8.52 -6.67 15.42
C GLU A 29 -9.33 -7.04 14.16
N ASN A 30 -8.64 -7.35 13.08
CA ASN A 30 -9.21 -7.96 11.88
C ASN A 30 -8.31 -9.11 11.40
N ALA A 31 -8.62 -9.70 10.24
CA ALA A 31 -7.85 -10.82 9.71
C ALA A 31 -6.37 -10.49 9.39
N ASP A 32 -6.03 -9.22 9.21
CA ASP A 32 -4.67 -8.76 8.93
C ASP A 32 -3.88 -8.44 10.22
N GLY A 33 -4.56 -8.04 11.31
CA GLY A 33 -3.94 -7.81 12.62
C GLY A 33 -4.66 -6.80 13.49
N LYS A 34 -3.93 -6.19 14.44
CA LYS A 34 -4.50 -5.22 15.39
C LYS A 34 -4.90 -3.94 14.68
N THR A 35 -6.09 -3.43 14.97
CA THR A 35 -6.66 -2.23 14.33
C THR A 35 -6.70 -1.04 15.29
N TYR A 36 -6.53 0.15 14.72
CA TYR A 36 -6.59 1.44 15.42
C TYR A 36 -7.36 2.44 14.56
N ILE A 37 -8.45 3.00 15.07
CA ILE A 37 -9.21 4.07 14.39
C ILE A 37 -8.81 5.41 15.01
N LEU A 38 -8.20 6.26 14.19
CA LEU A 38 -7.77 7.59 14.54
C LEU A 38 -8.79 8.58 13.95
N GLU A 39 -9.92 8.77 14.63
CA GLU A 39 -11.04 9.61 14.16
C GLU A 39 -10.62 11.04 13.79
N LYS A 40 -9.72 11.64 14.58
CA LYS A 40 -9.17 12.98 14.33
C LYS A 40 -8.42 13.07 13.01
N ASP A 41 -7.70 12.00 12.65
CA ASP A 41 -6.91 11.91 11.44
C ASP A 41 -7.72 11.40 10.24
N LYS A 42 -8.94 10.91 10.48
CA LYS A 42 -9.77 10.23 9.48
C LYS A 42 -9.05 9.03 8.86
N LEU A 43 -8.36 8.26 9.70
CA LEU A 43 -7.59 7.09 9.31
C LEU A 43 -7.96 5.88 10.16
N ALA A 44 -7.87 4.71 9.55
CA ALA A 44 -7.70 3.46 10.30
C ALA A 44 -6.35 2.84 9.94
N MET A 45 -5.72 2.20 10.92
CA MET A 45 -4.42 1.56 10.77
C MET A 45 -4.50 0.11 11.24
N VAL A 46 -3.78 -0.78 10.56
CA VAL A 46 -3.59 -2.17 10.96
C VAL A 46 -2.11 -2.44 11.16
N VAL A 47 -1.77 -3.02 12.30
CA VAL A 47 -0.45 -3.59 12.57
C VAL A 47 -0.51 -5.08 12.24
N GLY A 48 0.00 -5.42 11.06
CA GLY A 48 0.02 -6.77 10.55
C GLY A 48 1.24 -7.58 10.97
N LYS A 49 1.38 -8.77 10.38
CA LYS A 49 2.53 -9.64 10.64
C LYS A 49 3.83 -8.99 10.17
N ASN A 50 4.95 -9.36 10.79
CA ASN A 50 6.29 -8.85 10.46
C ASN A 50 6.39 -7.30 10.50
N ASN A 51 5.58 -6.66 11.34
CA ASN A 51 5.48 -5.20 11.45
C ASN A 51 5.10 -4.50 10.14
N GLU A 52 4.34 -5.13 9.24
CA GLU A 52 3.74 -4.37 8.15
C GLU A 52 2.60 -3.49 8.66
N TYR A 53 2.41 -2.33 8.01
CA TYR A 53 1.33 -1.41 8.34
C TYR A 53 0.41 -1.24 7.16
N ILE A 54 -0.90 -1.37 7.42
CA ILE A 54 -1.95 -1.11 6.43
C ILE A 54 -2.70 0.14 6.86
N ILE A 55 -2.80 1.12 5.98
CA ILE A 55 -3.40 2.42 6.27
C ILE A 55 -4.62 2.62 5.38
N PHE A 56 -5.76 2.91 6.00
CA PHE A 56 -7.01 3.22 5.32
C PHE A 56 -7.32 4.71 5.46
N HIS A 57 -7.72 5.32 4.34
CA HIS A 57 -8.24 6.68 4.33
C HIS A 57 -9.77 6.65 4.36
N GLN A 58 -10.38 7.49 5.19
CA GLN A 58 -11.83 7.62 5.25
C GLN A 58 -12.31 8.13 3.87
N HIS A 59 -13.38 7.53 3.35
CA HIS A 59 -14.16 7.93 2.14
C HIS A 59 -13.79 7.30 0.78
N ASP A 60 -12.52 7.10 0.45
CA ASP A 60 -12.18 6.82 -0.95
C ASP A 60 -11.83 5.35 -1.24
N GLY A 61 -11.87 4.48 -0.23
CA GLY A 61 -11.39 3.09 -0.35
C GLY A 61 -9.87 2.98 -0.62
N ASN A 62 -9.16 4.11 -0.68
CA ASN A 62 -7.71 4.18 -0.78
C ASN A 62 -7.05 3.48 0.40
N TRP A 63 -6.04 2.70 0.10
CA TRP A 63 -5.24 2.06 1.14
C TRP A 63 -3.77 1.94 0.73
N SER A 64 -2.93 1.91 1.75
CA SER A 64 -1.48 1.75 1.60
C SER A 64 -1.00 0.59 2.43
N ARG A 65 0.01 -0.15 1.96
CA ARG A 65 0.71 -1.17 2.74
C ARG A 65 2.20 -0.86 2.76
N LEU A 66 2.76 -0.72 3.96
CA LEU A 66 4.14 -0.33 4.20
C LEU A 66 4.87 -1.46 4.92
N ARG A 67 6.03 -1.85 4.41
CA ARG A 67 6.85 -2.90 5.03
C ARG A 67 8.17 -2.34 5.58
N PRO A 68 8.72 -2.92 6.66
CA PRO A 68 9.95 -2.43 7.29
C PRO A 68 11.17 -2.42 6.35
N ASN A 69 11.20 -3.31 5.36
CA ASN A 69 12.27 -3.38 4.35
C ASN A 69 12.27 -2.19 3.37
N GLY A 70 11.29 -1.30 3.43
CA GLY A 70 11.16 -0.16 2.53
C GLY A 70 10.30 -0.44 1.30
N GLU A 71 9.62 -1.59 1.22
CA GLU A 71 8.59 -1.82 0.21
C GLU A 71 7.31 -1.03 0.55
N LEU A 72 6.68 -0.47 -0.49
CA LEU A 72 5.41 0.24 -0.40
C LEU A 72 4.46 -0.23 -1.50
N GLU A 73 3.21 -0.45 -1.11
CA GLU A 73 2.08 -0.60 -2.04
C GLU A 73 1.04 0.49 -1.76
N LEU A 74 0.53 1.11 -2.81
CA LEU A 74 -0.55 2.11 -2.78
C LEU A 74 -1.66 1.65 -3.71
N THR A 75 -2.90 1.64 -3.25
CA THR A 75 -4.09 1.42 -4.08
C THR A 75 -5.01 2.63 -4.00
N TYR A 76 -5.37 3.15 -5.17
CA TYR A 76 -6.24 4.30 -5.35
C TYR A 76 -7.70 3.86 -5.55
N SER A 77 -8.62 4.80 -5.43
CA SER A 77 -10.07 4.61 -5.44
C SER A 77 -10.61 4.10 -6.78
N ASP A 78 -9.91 4.37 -7.87
CA ASP A 78 -10.18 3.83 -9.21
C ASP A 78 -9.59 2.43 -9.43
N GLY A 79 -8.97 1.85 -8.41
CA GLY A 79 -8.28 0.56 -8.43
C GLY A 79 -6.89 0.60 -9.07
N ALA A 80 -6.40 1.75 -9.53
CA ALA A 80 -5.01 1.91 -9.90
C ALA A 80 -4.12 1.63 -8.69
N TRP A 81 -2.89 1.20 -8.93
CA TRP A 81 -1.95 0.91 -7.84
C TRP A 81 -0.50 1.13 -8.23
N VAL A 82 0.31 1.35 -7.21
CA VAL A 82 1.76 1.50 -7.32
C VAL A 82 2.44 0.58 -6.32
N ARG A 83 3.44 -0.17 -6.77
CA ARG A 83 4.41 -0.86 -5.90
C ARG A 83 5.78 -0.22 -6.07
N VAL A 84 6.44 0.07 -4.95
CA VAL A 84 7.83 0.53 -4.90
C VAL A 84 8.64 -0.50 -4.12
N MET A 85 9.69 -1.02 -4.76
CA MET A 85 10.61 -1.98 -4.15
C MET A 85 11.76 -1.25 -3.44
N PRO A 86 12.44 -1.91 -2.47
CA PRO A 86 13.54 -1.31 -1.72
C PRO A 86 14.73 -0.82 -2.58
N ASP A 87 14.98 -1.46 -3.72
CA ASP A 87 16.01 -1.07 -4.69
C ASP A 87 15.61 0.16 -5.55
N GLY A 88 14.36 0.61 -5.41
CA GLY A 88 13.81 1.75 -6.13
C GLY A 88 13.00 1.40 -7.37
N GLU A 89 12.90 0.12 -7.75
CA GLU A 89 12.00 -0.32 -8.83
C GLU A 89 10.56 0.13 -8.53
N ARG A 90 9.86 0.58 -9.57
CA ARG A 90 8.46 1.01 -9.48
C ARG A 90 7.62 0.34 -10.53
N ILE A 91 6.52 -0.24 -10.10
CA ILE A 91 5.47 -0.75 -10.97
C ILE A 91 4.23 0.08 -10.70
N ALA A 92 3.69 0.74 -11.72
CA ALA A 92 2.48 1.54 -11.64
C ALA A 92 1.44 1.01 -12.63
N VAL A 93 0.32 0.53 -12.14
CA VAL A 93 -0.80 0.05 -12.95
C VAL A 93 -1.93 1.06 -12.87
N LYS A 94 -2.28 1.65 -14.01
CA LYS A 94 -3.42 2.56 -14.13
C LYS A 94 -4.74 1.78 -14.04
N ALA A 95 -5.85 2.45 -13.73
CA ALA A 95 -7.18 1.84 -13.71
C ALA A 95 -7.56 1.12 -15.02
N SER A 96 -7.01 1.56 -16.15
CA SER A 96 -7.18 0.89 -17.46
C SER A 96 -6.46 -0.47 -17.58
N GLY A 97 -5.60 -0.83 -16.63
CA GLY A 97 -4.71 -1.99 -16.66
C GLY A 97 -3.39 -1.75 -17.40
N ASN A 98 -3.10 -0.50 -17.79
CA ASN A 98 -1.82 -0.14 -18.40
C ASN A 98 -0.72 -0.05 -17.34
N THR A 99 0.32 -0.87 -17.49
CA THR A 99 1.42 -1.01 -16.54
C THR A 99 2.65 -0.25 -16.99
N ASN A 100 3.16 0.66 -16.17
CA ASN A 100 4.44 1.32 -16.38
C ASN A 100 5.46 0.79 -15.37
N ILE A 101 6.69 0.57 -15.83
CA ILE A 101 7.79 0.07 -15.01
C ILE A 101 8.92 1.10 -15.05
N ALA A 102 9.51 1.41 -13.90
CA ALA A 102 10.66 2.31 -13.82
C ALA A 102 11.73 1.76 -12.89
N TYR A 103 13.00 1.99 -13.24
CA TYR A 103 14.18 1.58 -12.46
C TYR A 103 14.28 0.07 -12.23
N HIS A 104 13.71 -0.72 -13.15
CA HIS A 104 13.83 -2.19 -13.13
C HIS A 104 15.30 -2.60 -13.26
N GLN A 105 15.69 -3.63 -12.52
CA GLN A 105 17.04 -4.17 -12.57
C GLN A 105 17.10 -5.24 -13.67
N GLY A 106 17.92 -5.03 -14.70
CA GLY A 106 18.00 -5.93 -15.84
C GLY A 106 16.83 -5.80 -16.83
N ASP A 107 16.63 -6.86 -17.61
CA ASP A 107 15.66 -6.88 -18.72
C ASP A 107 14.24 -7.14 -18.22
N VAL A 108 13.29 -6.37 -18.75
CA VAL A 108 11.86 -6.60 -18.52
C VAL A 108 11.41 -7.78 -19.39
N SER A 109 11.05 -8.90 -18.73
CA SER A 109 10.57 -10.11 -19.41
C SER A 109 9.29 -9.85 -20.23
N GLU A 110 9.12 -10.59 -21.34
CA GLU A 110 7.93 -10.54 -22.18
C GLU A 110 6.65 -10.97 -21.43
N ASP A 111 6.80 -11.85 -20.43
CA ASP A 111 5.71 -12.37 -19.61
C ASP A 111 5.40 -11.52 -18.36
N ILE A 112 6.04 -10.36 -18.19
CA ILE A 112 5.94 -9.52 -16.98
C ILE A 112 4.48 -9.22 -16.61
N ILE A 113 3.62 -8.98 -17.59
CA ILE A 113 2.21 -8.65 -17.35
C ILE A 113 1.45 -9.81 -16.72
N THR A 114 1.76 -11.04 -17.12
CA THR A 114 1.12 -12.25 -16.59
C THR A 114 1.72 -12.72 -15.27
N SER A 115 2.98 -12.38 -14.98
CA SER A 115 3.66 -12.77 -13.74
C SER A 115 3.48 -11.76 -12.59
N LEU A 116 3.13 -10.50 -12.89
CA LEU A 116 2.92 -9.46 -11.89
C LEU A 116 1.75 -9.79 -10.95
N LYS A 117 2.08 -9.90 -9.65
CA LYS A 117 1.08 -10.06 -8.59
C LYS A 117 0.44 -8.73 -8.23
N THR A 118 -0.88 -8.66 -8.29
CA THR A 118 -1.66 -7.53 -7.75
C THR A 118 -1.48 -7.43 -6.23
N PRO A 119 -1.51 -6.22 -5.65
CA PRO A 119 -1.59 -6.07 -4.21
C PRO A 119 -2.77 -6.86 -3.63
N GLU A 120 -2.58 -7.45 -2.46
CA GLU A 120 -3.63 -8.21 -1.77
C GLU A 120 -4.57 -7.23 -1.06
N VAL A 121 -5.87 -7.40 -1.28
CA VAL A 121 -6.88 -6.53 -0.66
C VAL A 121 -6.88 -6.78 0.85
N PRO A 122 -6.67 -5.75 1.68
CA PRO A 122 -6.69 -5.94 3.12
C PRO A 122 -8.12 -6.17 3.64
N ALA A 123 -8.23 -6.77 4.81
CA ALA A 123 -9.49 -6.92 5.53
C ALA A 123 -10.03 -5.55 5.95
N GLN A 124 -11.36 -5.40 5.95
CA GLN A 124 -12.02 -4.20 6.44
C GLN A 124 -11.73 -3.99 7.93
N VAL A 125 -11.73 -2.73 8.37
CA VAL A 125 -11.69 -2.36 9.80
C VAL A 125 -13.11 -2.10 10.26
N GLU A 126 -13.60 -2.89 11.21
CA GLU A 126 -14.93 -2.72 11.79
C GLU A 126 -15.06 -1.31 12.42
N GLY A 127 -16.21 -0.66 12.23
CA GLY A 127 -16.44 0.71 12.69
C GLY A 127 -15.81 1.81 11.82
N PHE A 128 -14.95 1.47 10.84
CA PHE A 128 -14.39 2.45 9.91
C PHE A 128 -15.14 2.45 8.57
N ALA A 129 -15.66 3.61 8.18
CA ALA A 129 -16.48 3.80 6.98
C ALA A 129 -15.64 3.89 5.68
N SER A 130 -14.78 2.90 5.43
CA SER A 130 -14.00 2.77 4.19
C SER A 130 -13.91 1.30 3.79
N VAL A 131 -14.37 0.97 2.59
CA VAL A 131 -14.25 -0.37 2.02
C VAL A 131 -12.96 -0.42 1.20
N PRO A 132 -12.02 -1.33 1.47
CA PRO A 132 -10.74 -1.38 0.77
C PRO A 132 -10.93 -1.61 -0.73
N GLN A 133 -10.41 -0.71 -1.56
CA GLN A 133 -10.55 -0.81 -3.00
C GLN A 133 -9.78 -2.03 -3.55
N LYS A 134 -10.41 -2.77 -4.46
CA LYS A 134 -9.75 -3.89 -5.16
C LYS A 134 -8.79 -3.36 -6.24
N PRO A 135 -7.50 -3.75 -6.22
CA PRO A 135 -6.56 -3.39 -7.27
C PRO A 135 -6.94 -3.99 -8.62
N VAL A 136 -6.76 -3.22 -9.69
CA VAL A 136 -6.95 -3.72 -11.06
C VAL A 136 -5.82 -4.66 -11.46
N LYS A 137 -6.14 -5.67 -12.26
CA LYS A 137 -5.12 -6.56 -12.83
C LYS A 137 -4.34 -5.84 -13.94
N PRO A 138 -3.00 -6.02 -14.02
CA PRO A 138 -2.23 -5.67 -15.20
C PRO A 138 -2.85 -6.29 -16.46
N LYS A 139 -2.88 -5.54 -17.57
CA LYS A 139 -3.40 -6.02 -18.86
C LYS A 139 -2.40 -5.87 -19.99
N LYS A 140 -1.59 -4.81 -19.96
CA LYS A 140 -0.60 -4.55 -21.01
C LYS A 140 0.55 -3.71 -20.47
N LEU A 141 1.72 -3.89 -21.08
CA LEU A 141 2.88 -3.06 -20.85
C LEU A 141 2.70 -1.71 -21.53
N GLY A 142 2.97 -0.65 -20.79
CA GLY A 142 3.06 0.72 -21.26
C GLY A 142 4.52 1.12 -21.37
N THR A 143 4.94 2.07 -20.54
CA THR A 143 6.30 2.62 -20.59
C THR A 143 7.25 1.89 -19.64
N VAL A 144 8.47 1.63 -20.13
CA VAL A 144 9.60 1.18 -19.31
C VAL A 144 10.65 2.31 -19.28
N VAL A 145 11.10 2.72 -18.10
CA VAL A 145 12.07 3.83 -17.94
C VAL A 145 13.22 3.44 -17.01
N GLY A 146 14.45 3.78 -17.41
CA GLY A 146 15.61 3.74 -16.50
C GLY A 146 16.02 2.34 -16.06
N THR A 147 15.93 1.35 -16.97
CA THR A 147 16.55 0.03 -16.78
C THR A 147 18.04 0.22 -16.52
N LYS A 148 18.57 -0.47 -15.52
CA LYS A 148 20.00 -0.50 -15.20
C LYS A 148 20.59 -1.86 -15.53
#